data_AF-A0A7S0BPG2-F1
#
_entry.id   AF-A0A7S0BPG2-F1
#
_cell.length_a   1.000
_cell.length_b   1.000
_cell.length_c   1.000
_cell.angle_alpha   90.00
_cell.angle_beta   90.00
_cell.angle_gamma   90.00
#
_symmetry.space_group_name_H-M   'P 1'
#
loop_
_entity.id
_entity.type
_entity.pdbx_description
1 polymer ?
#
loop_
_entity_poly.entity_id
_entity_poly.type
_entity_poly.pdbx_seq_one_letter_code
_entity_poly.pdbx_strand_id
1 'polypeptide(L)'
;TPTLEAAFMLADFYSEGAVLDYPKGGSGELVEALARGVTKRGGRILLGHHVDSVLVENNRATGVKTSAGKVFRSKELVVSNASCWDMARLLQNGLSGYSFHRWNQSLSDTPE
;
A
#
# COMPACT_ATOMS: atom_id res chain seq x y z
N THR A 1 -9.94 -14.63 3.52
CA THR A 1 -10.87 -13.51 3.26
C THR A 1 -11.48 -13.49 1.86
N PRO A 2 -10.84 -13.88 0.74
CA PRO A 2 -11.40 -13.69 -0.62
C PRO A 2 -12.85 -14.16 -0.81
N THR A 3 -13.26 -15.22 -0.11
CA THR A 3 -14.60 -15.82 -0.20
C THR A 3 -15.71 -14.91 0.30
N LEU A 4 -15.48 -14.10 1.33
CA LEU A 4 -16.51 -13.24 1.91
C LEU A 4 -16.74 -12.01 1.02
N GLU A 5 -15.66 -11.34 0.62
CA GLU A 5 -15.76 -10.22 -0.32
C GLU A 5 -16.27 -10.67 -1.70
N ALA A 6 -15.94 -11.87 -2.17
CA ALA A 6 -16.57 -12.44 -3.36
C ALA A 6 -18.07 -12.69 -3.19
N ALA A 7 -18.51 -13.20 -2.03
CA ALA A 7 -19.94 -13.42 -1.75
C ALA A 7 -20.72 -12.11 -1.70
N PHE A 8 -20.16 -11.05 -1.11
CA PHE A 8 -20.77 -9.72 -1.11
C PHE A 8 -20.84 -9.12 -2.53
N MET A 9 -19.75 -9.18 -3.29
CA MET A 9 -19.77 -8.71 -4.67
C MET A 9 -20.82 -9.47 -5.50
N LEU A 10 -20.89 -10.79 -5.36
CA LEU A 10 -21.88 -11.60 -6.07
C LEU A 10 -23.31 -11.23 -5.64
N ALA A 11 -23.57 -11.08 -4.34
CA ALA A 11 -24.88 -10.69 -3.83
C ALA A 11 -25.31 -9.32 -4.41
N ASP A 12 -24.41 -8.34 -4.44
CA ASP A 12 -24.69 -7.02 -5.00
C ASP A 12 -24.94 -7.07 -6.51
N PHE A 13 -24.14 -7.85 -7.26
CA PHE A 13 -24.30 -8.02 -8.71
C PHE A 13 -25.65 -8.64 -9.12
N TYR A 14 -26.19 -9.54 -8.30
CA TYR A 14 -27.45 -10.25 -8.60
C TYR A 14 -28.65 -9.66 -7.85
N SER A 15 -28.49 -8.52 -7.16
CA SER A 15 -29.60 -7.83 -6.54
C SER A 15 -30.60 -7.30 -7.57
N GLU A 16 -31.88 -7.24 -7.20
CA GLU A 16 -32.91 -6.77 -8.11
C GLU A 16 -32.69 -5.29 -8.47
N GLY A 17 -32.58 -5.00 -9.77
CA GLY A 17 -32.26 -3.65 -10.25
C GLY A 17 -30.78 -3.29 -10.25
N ALA A 18 -29.88 -4.25 -9.99
CA ALA A 18 -28.44 -4.04 -10.12
C ALA A 18 -28.07 -3.58 -11.53
N VAL A 19 -27.28 -2.51 -11.62
CA VAL A 19 -26.71 -2.00 -12.86
C VAL A 19 -25.20 -1.92 -12.70
N LEU A 20 -24.49 -2.40 -13.71
CA LEU A 20 -23.04 -2.31 -13.75
C LEU A 20 -22.62 -1.03 -14.46
N ASP A 21 -22.21 -0.04 -13.66
CA ASP A 21 -21.67 1.21 -14.18
C ASP A 21 -20.16 1.12 -14.42
N TYR A 22 -19.73 1.70 -15.53
CA TYR A 22 -18.32 1.80 -15.89
C TYR A 22 -17.92 3.27 -15.97
N PRO A 23 -16.73 3.63 -15.49
CA PRO A 23 -16.20 4.97 -15.70
C PRO A 23 -16.14 5.27 -17.20
N LYS A 24 -16.69 6.42 -17.60
CA LYS A 24 -16.51 6.92 -18.97
C LYS A 24 -15.02 7.11 -19.22
N GLY A 25 -14.49 6.49 -20.29
CA GLY A 25 -13.05 6.46 -20.57
C GLY A 25 -12.30 5.26 -19.99
N GLY A 26 -12.99 4.33 -19.33
CA GLY A 26 -12.41 3.10 -18.79
C GLY A 26 -11.82 3.27 -17.39
N SER A 27 -11.27 2.19 -16.84
CA SER A 27 -10.78 2.15 -15.45
C SER A 27 -9.65 3.14 -15.13
N GLY A 28 -8.85 3.52 -16.13
CA GLY A 28 -7.80 4.54 -15.98
C GLY A 28 -8.34 5.89 -15.51
N GLU A 29 -9.54 6.30 -15.95
CA GLU A 29 -10.13 7.57 -15.56
C GLU A 29 -10.48 7.65 -14.07
N LEU A 30 -10.78 6.50 -13.45
CA LEU A 30 -10.98 6.44 -12.01
C LEU A 30 -9.68 6.75 -11.26
N VAL A 31 -8.57 6.16 -11.71
CA VAL A 31 -7.23 6.40 -11.12
C VAL A 31 -6.84 7.88 -11.30
N GLU A 32 -7.06 8.43 -12.49
CA GLU A 32 -6.79 9.83 -12.78
C GLU A 32 -7.66 10.78 -11.93
N ALA A 33 -8.93 10.44 -11.71
CA ALA A 33 -9.80 11.23 -10.83
C ALA A 33 -9.29 11.27 -9.39
N LEU A 34 -8.80 10.15 -8.85
CA LEU A 34 -8.18 10.09 -7.53
C LEU A 34 -6.87 10.90 -7.50
N ALA A 35 -6.03 10.76 -8.51
CA ALA A 35 -4.78 11.52 -8.62
C ALA A 35 -5.01 13.04 -8.65
N ARG A 36 -6.02 13.49 -9.40
CA ARG A 36 -6.49 14.89 -9.40
C ARG A 36 -6.97 15.32 -8.01
N GLY A 37 -7.72 14.46 -7.30
CA GLY A 37 -8.18 14.72 -5.94
C GLY A 37 -7.04 15.00 -4.96
N VAL A 38 -5.97 14.19 -5.02
CA VAL A 38 -4.77 14.35 -4.17
C VAL A 38 -4.02 15.63 -4.52
N THR A 39 -3.73 15.84 -5.81
CA THR A 39 -2.93 16.99 -6.28
C THR A 39 -3.64 18.33 -6.10
N LYS A 40 -4.97 18.39 -6.27
CA LYS A 40 -5.79 19.58 -6.01
C LYS A 40 -5.68 20.09 -4.57
N ARG A 41 -5.35 19.22 -3.61
CA ARG A 41 -5.16 19.57 -2.19
C ARG A 41 -3.69 19.77 -1.81
N GLY A 42 -2.80 19.92 -2.79
CA GLY A 42 -1.36 20.13 -2.58
C GLY A 42 -0.56 18.84 -2.34
N GLY A 43 -1.19 17.67 -2.45
CA GLY A 43 -0.49 16.39 -2.43
C GLY A 43 0.39 16.21 -3.67
N ARG A 44 1.42 15.36 -3.56
CA ARG A 44 2.34 15.06 -4.66
C ARG A 44 2.37 13.55 -4.91
N ILE A 45 2.30 13.18 -6.18
CA ILE A 45 2.45 11.79 -6.63
C ILE A 45 3.78 11.70 -7.37
N LEU A 46 4.69 10.88 -6.86
CA LEU A 46 6.03 10.73 -7.40
C LEU A 46 6.18 9.34 -8.00
N LEU A 47 6.05 9.25 -9.33
CA LEU A 47 6.27 8.02 -10.09
C LEU A 47 7.77 7.76 -10.29
N GLY A 48 8.14 6.52 -10.56
CA GLY A 48 9.55 6.13 -10.77
C GLY A 48 10.44 6.25 -9.51
N HIS A 49 9.84 6.36 -8.32
CA HIS A 49 10.54 6.45 -7.04
C HIS A 49 10.31 5.16 -6.23
N HIS A 50 10.91 4.06 -6.67
CA HIS A 50 10.78 2.77 -5.97
C HIS A 50 11.33 2.89 -4.54
N VAL A 51 10.50 2.57 -3.55
CA VAL A 51 10.88 2.57 -2.13
C VAL A 51 11.62 1.29 -1.83
N ASP A 52 12.81 1.39 -1.25
CA ASP A 52 13.71 0.28 -0.93
C ASP A 52 13.70 -0.07 0.57
N SER A 53 13.49 0.94 1.43
CA SER A 53 13.35 0.72 2.86
C SER A 53 12.50 1.77 3.56
N VAL A 54 11.87 1.35 4.67
CA VAL A 54 11.21 2.26 5.62
C VAL A 54 12.22 2.62 6.71
N LEU A 55 12.38 3.91 6.95
CA LEU A 55 13.27 4.40 8.00
C LEU A 55 12.55 4.30 9.35
N VAL A 56 13.19 3.65 10.32
CA VAL A 56 12.64 3.47 11.67
C VAL A 56 13.65 3.99 12.69
N GLU A 57 13.22 4.91 13.53
CA GLU A 57 14.00 5.49 14.62
C GLU A 57 13.19 5.38 15.91
N ASN A 58 13.78 4.85 16.99
CA ASN A 58 13.09 4.65 18.28
C ASN A 58 11.75 3.92 18.15
N ASN A 59 11.71 2.81 17.39
CA ASN A 59 10.51 2.04 17.08
C ASN A 59 9.38 2.81 16.36
N ARG A 60 9.69 3.96 15.72
CA ARG A 60 8.73 4.75 14.95
C ARG A 60 9.19 4.91 13.51
N ALA A 61 8.29 4.72 12.54
CA ALA A 61 8.57 5.05 11.15
C ALA A 61 8.75 6.57 10.98
N THR A 62 9.88 6.99 10.42
CA THR A 62 10.22 8.42 10.24
C THR A 62 10.39 8.82 8.78
N GLY A 63 10.20 7.89 7.85
CA GLY A 63 10.27 8.17 6.42
C GLY A 63 10.55 6.92 5.59
N VAL A 64 10.94 7.15 4.35
CA VAL A 64 11.32 6.09 3.40
C VAL A 64 12.59 6.48 2.65
N LYS A 65 13.37 5.48 2.25
CA LYS A 65 14.50 5.61 1.34
C LYS A 65 14.16 4.91 0.04
N THR A 66 14.41 5.59 -1.07
CA THR A 66 14.25 5.03 -2.41
C THR A 66 15.48 4.24 -2.83
N SER A 67 15.33 3.34 -3.81
CA SER A 67 16.45 2.60 -4.41
C SER A 67 17.51 3.51 -5.03
N ALA A 68 17.12 4.70 -5.50
CA ALA A 68 18.03 5.74 -5.98
C ALA A 68 18.75 6.50 -4.85
N GLY A 69 18.60 6.09 -3.58
CA GLY A 69 19.25 6.69 -2.41
C GLY A 69 18.56 7.94 -1.86
N LYS A 70 17.54 8.49 -2.54
CA LYS A 70 16.78 9.66 -2.05
C LYS A 70 15.93 9.30 -0.84
N VAL A 71 15.96 10.17 0.16
CA VAL A 71 15.21 10.02 1.41
C VAL A 71 14.03 10.99 1.47
N PHE A 72 12.86 10.47 1.82
CA PHE A 72 11.67 11.25 2.13
C PHE A 72 11.35 11.08 3.61
N ARG A 73 11.55 12.14 4.41
CA ARG A 73 11.21 12.15 5.84
C ARG A 73 9.73 12.49 6.03
N SER A 74 9.08 11.79 6.94
CA SER A 74 7.72 12.10 7.39
C SER A 74 7.76 12.77 8.76
N LYS A 75 6.89 13.76 8.96
CA LYS A 75 6.72 14.45 10.23
C LYS A 75 5.76 13.72 11.17
N GLU A 76 4.75 13.06 10.60
CA GLU A 76 3.61 12.52 11.35
C GLU A 76 3.45 11.01 11.13
N LEU A 77 3.28 10.57 9.89
CA LEU A 77 2.93 9.18 9.57
C LEU A 77 3.54 8.69 8.26
N VAL A 78 3.81 7.39 8.18
CA VAL A 78 4.07 6.66 6.93
C VAL A 78 2.92 5.68 6.73
N VAL A 79 2.19 5.80 5.62
CA VAL A 79 1.11 4.87 5.24
C VAL A 79 1.63 3.98 4.12
N SER A 80 1.47 2.67 4.27
CA SER A 80 1.90 1.68 3.28
C SER A 80 0.70 0.99 2.66
N ASN A 81 0.68 0.95 1.32
CA ASN A 81 -0.20 0.07 0.54
C ASN A 81 0.59 -1.13 -0.03
N ALA A 82 1.80 -1.38 0.47
CA ALA A 82 2.58 -2.54 0.09
C ALA A 82 1.94 -3.81 0.66
N SER A 83 2.15 -4.94 -0.01
CA SER A 83 1.72 -6.23 0.49
C SER A 83 2.37 -6.56 1.84
N CYS A 84 1.81 -7.50 2.61
CA CYS A 84 2.39 -7.88 3.90
C CYS A 84 3.82 -8.43 3.76
N TRP A 85 4.09 -9.18 2.68
CA TRP A 85 5.41 -9.73 2.37
C TRP A 85 6.41 -8.63 1.98
N ASP A 86 6.00 -7.68 1.12
CA ASP A 86 6.86 -6.57 0.73
C ASP A 86 7.13 -5.64 1.92
N MET A 87 6.12 -5.41 2.77
CA MET A 87 6.27 -4.59 3.97
C MET A 87 7.31 -5.20 4.92
N ALA A 88 7.33 -6.53 5.08
CA ALA A 88 8.34 -7.20 5.88
C ALA A 88 9.76 -6.97 5.33
N ARG A 89 9.94 -7.07 4.01
CA ARG A 89 11.22 -6.79 3.34
C ARG A 89 11.66 -5.33 3.51
N LEU A 90 10.74 -4.39 3.29
CA LEU A 90 11.00 -2.95 3.43
C LEU A 90 11.40 -2.55 4.86
N LEU A 91 10.86 -3.23 5.87
CA LEU A 91 11.25 -3.03 7.28
C LEU A 91 12.60 -3.67 7.60
N GLN A 92 12.85 -4.90 7.12
CA GLN A 92 14.14 -5.59 7.32
C GLN A 92 15.31 -4.76 6.78
N ASN A 93 15.15 -4.17 5.59
CA ASN A 93 16.16 -3.31 4.98
C ASN A 93 16.41 -2.01 5.77
N GLY A 94 15.43 -1.55 6.56
CA GLY A 94 15.53 -0.33 7.37
C GLY A 94 15.99 -0.54 8.80
N LEU A 95 15.95 -1.79 9.30
CA LEU A 95 16.21 -2.15 10.69
C LEU A 95 17.52 -2.94 10.80
N SER A 96 18.67 -2.28 10.71
CA SER A 96 19.94 -2.90 11.07
C SER A 96 20.06 -3.07 12.59
N GLY A 97 19.69 -4.24 13.12
CA GLY A 97 19.94 -4.62 14.53
C GLY A 97 18.71 -4.99 15.39
N TYR A 98 17.49 -4.92 14.85
CA TYR A 98 16.29 -5.39 15.57
C TYR A 98 15.95 -6.85 15.21
N SER A 99 15.68 -7.68 16.22
CA SER A 99 15.25 -9.07 16.01
C SER A 99 13.81 -9.13 15.52
N PHE A 100 13.64 -9.32 14.21
CA PHE A 100 12.35 -9.44 13.52
C PHE A 100 11.74 -10.86 13.61
N HIS A 101 12.15 -11.66 14.61
CA HIS A 101 11.90 -13.11 14.66
C HIS A 101 10.40 -13.49 14.65
N ARG A 102 9.55 -12.73 15.35
CA ARG A 102 8.13 -13.07 15.53
C ARG A 102 7.28 -12.89 14.27
N TRP A 103 7.58 -11.88 13.45
CA TRP A 103 6.84 -11.64 12.20
C TRP A 103 7.27 -12.57 11.07
N ASN A 104 8.57 -12.91 11.02
CA ASN A 104 9.10 -13.81 9.99
C ASN A 104 8.53 -15.23 10.13
N GLN A 105 8.35 -15.73 11.37
CA GLN A 105 7.67 -17.01 11.63
C GLN A 105 6.20 -17.00 11.20
N SER A 106 5.46 -15.92 11.46
CA SER A 106 4.06 -15.83 11.05
C SER A 106 3.88 -15.80 9.52
N LEU A 107 4.82 -15.21 8.78
CA LEU A 107 4.78 -15.16 7.32
C LEU A 107 5.19 -16.48 6.66
N SER A 108 6.14 -17.22 7.24
CA SER A 108 6.51 -18.56 6.75
C SER A 108 5.40 -19.60 6.91
N ASP A 109 4.50 -19.38 7.86
CA ASP A 109 3.40 -20.31 8.16
C ASP A 109 2.12 -20.02 7.34
N THR A 110 2.08 -18.92 6.57
CA THR A 110 0.93 -18.54 5.74
C THR A 110 1.19 -18.93 4.28
N PRO A 111 0.44 -19.87 3.69
CA PRO A 111 0.58 -20.21 2.27
C PRO A 111 0.16 -19.04 1.37
N GLU A 112 0.79 -18.92 0.19
CA GLU A 112 0.48 -17.92 -0.84
C GLU A 112 -0.97 -17.98 -1.33
#